data_AF-A0A920KDB3-F1
#
_entry.id   AF-A0A920KDB3-F1
#
_cell.length_a   1.000
_cell.length_b   1.000
_cell.length_c   1.000
_cell.angle_alpha   90.00
_cell.angle_beta   90.00
_cell.angle_gamma   90.00
#
_symmetry.space_group_name_H-M   'P 1'
#
loop_
_entity.id
_entity.type
_entity.pdbx_description
1 polymer ?
#
loop_
_entity_poly.entity_id
_entity_poly.type
_entity_poly.pdbx_seq_one_letter_code
_entity_poly.pdbx_strand_id
1 'polypeptide(L)' 'MPAPVNFDGSPVGGSWVGQHIDINGLFTPNGSGVFELYYEYFDANTCYNIDTMSLTVDIPQISDAGLDIQACEDTGLIS' A
#
# COMPACT_ATOMS: atom_id res chain seq x y z
N MET A 1 -6.97 -10.28 2.17
CA MET A 1 -7.64 -8.97 2.03
C MET A 1 -6.56 -7.95 1.76
N PRO A 2 -6.69 -7.09 0.73
CA PRO A 2 -5.73 -6.03 0.48
C PRO A 2 -5.70 -5.06 1.67
N ALA A 3 -4.50 -4.62 2.06
CA ALA A 3 -4.33 -3.61 3.10
C ALA A 3 -4.45 -2.21 2.48
N PRO A 4 -5.08 -1.25 3.18
CA PRO A 4 -5.14 0.13 2.70
C PRO A 4 -3.76 0.79 2.78
N VAL A 5 -3.45 1.63 1.80
CA VAL A 5 -2.18 2.36 1.68
C VAL A 5 -2.45 3.87 1.72
N ASN A 6 -1.64 4.60 2.48
CA ASN A 6 -1.63 6.05 2.51
C ASN A 6 -0.47 6.58 1.66
N PHE A 7 -0.71 7.65 0.91
CA PHE A 7 0.30 8.33 0.12
C PHE A 7 0.58 9.72 0.69
N ASP A 8 1.85 10.04 0.89
CA ASP A 8 2.29 11.40 1.21
C ASP A 8 2.46 12.20 -0.08
N GLY A 9 1.73 13.31 -0.18
CA GLY A 9 1.82 14.24 -1.30
C GLY A 9 2.69 15.44 -0.95
N SER A 10 3.48 15.92 -1.92
CA SER A 10 4.23 17.17 -1.82
C SER A 10 3.83 18.09 -2.97
N PRO A 11 3.39 19.33 -2.69
CA PRO A 11 3.37 20.03 -1.40
C PRO A 11 2.24 19.59 -0.45
N VAL A 12 2.44 19.68 0.88
CA VAL A 12 1.47 19.22 1.90
C VAL A 12 0.14 19.97 1.79
N GLY A 13 -0.97 19.23 1.84
CA GLY A 13 -2.34 19.79 1.82
C GLY A 13 -3.09 19.55 0.51
N GLY A 14 -2.50 18.84 -0.45
CA GLY A 14 -3.21 18.37 -1.63
C GLY A 14 -4.04 17.13 -1.34
N SER A 15 -4.82 16.73 -2.32
CA SER A 15 -5.73 15.60 -2.25
C SER A 15 -5.36 14.57 -3.31
N TRP A 16 -5.31 13.31 -2.91
CA TRP A 16 -5.17 12.21 -3.84
C TRP A 16 -6.55 11.85 -4.40
N VAL A 17 -6.62 11.75 -5.72
CA VAL A 17 -7.82 11.33 -6.45
C VAL A 17 -7.46 10.20 -7.40
N GLY A 18 -8.36 9.25 -7.56
CA GLY A 18 -8.09 8.08 -8.39
C GLY A 18 -9.07 6.95 -8.13
N GLN A 19 -8.95 5.89 -8.92
CA GLN A 19 -9.79 4.73 -8.74
C GLN A 19 -9.40 4.00 -7.46
N HIS A 20 -10.38 3.73 -6.59
CA HIS A 20 -10.19 3.08 -5.28
C HIS A 20 -9.45 3.94 -4.22
N ILE A 21 -9.49 5.27 -4.38
CA ILE A 21 -9.12 6.21 -3.34
C ILE A 21 -10.39 6.74 -2.64
N ASP A 22 -10.45 6.61 -1.32
CA ASP A 22 -11.52 7.16 -0.50
C ASP A 22 -11.35 8.68 -0.28
N ILE A 23 -12.40 9.34 0.24
CA ILE A 23 -12.40 10.80 0.52
C ILE A 23 -11.27 11.27 1.44
N ASN A 24 -10.70 10.36 2.23
CA ASN A 24 -9.56 10.64 3.12
C ASN A 24 -8.19 10.44 2.43
N GLY A 25 -8.15 10.18 1.12
CA GLY A 25 -6.92 9.88 0.38
C GLY A 25 -6.39 8.45 0.62
N LEU A 26 -7.22 7.57 1.17
CA LEU A 26 -6.83 6.18 1.47
C LEU A 26 -7.05 5.31 0.23
N PHE A 27 -6.00 4.66 -0.24
CA PHE A 27 -6.10 3.75 -1.38
C PHE A 27 -6.36 2.31 -0.91
N THR A 28 -7.43 1.70 -1.42
CA THR A 28 -7.79 0.31 -1.13
C THR A 28 -7.82 -0.52 -2.41
N PRO A 29 -6.76 -1.28 -2.75
CA PRO A 29 -6.75 -2.03 -4.00
C PRO A 29 -7.83 -3.11 -4.03
N ASN A 30 -8.47 -3.34 -5.20
CA ASN A 30 -9.44 -4.43 -5.38
C ASN A 30 -8.81 -5.72 -5.96
N GLY A 31 -7.53 -5.67 -6.34
CA GLY A 31 -6.82 -6.79 -6.93
C GLY A 31 -5.43 -6.37 -7.40
N SER A 32 -4.70 -7.29 -8.02
CA SER A 32 -3.44 -6.96 -8.69
C SER A 32 -3.70 -6.24 -10.01
N GLY A 33 -2.89 -5.23 -10.30
CA GLY A 33 -3.00 -4.44 -11.51
C GLY A 33 -2.25 -3.13 -11.42
N VAL A 34 -2.31 -2.36 -12.50
CA VAL A 34 -1.78 -1.00 -12.54
C VAL A 34 -2.94 -0.04 -12.33
N PHE A 35 -2.79 0.86 -11.36
CA PHE A 35 -3.75 1.89 -11.01
C PHE A 35 -3.10 3.25 -11.22
N GLU A 36 -3.80 4.16 -11.89
CA GLU A 36 -3.33 5.54 -12.09
C GLU A 36 -3.99 6.43 -11.03
N LEU A 37 -3.14 7.14 -10.29
CA LEU A 37 -3.52 8.05 -9.22
C LEU A 37 -3.10 9.47 -9.61
N TYR A 38 -3.84 10.45 -9.13
CA TYR A 38 -3.57 11.86 -9.38
C TYR A 38 -3.45 12.58 -8.04
N TYR A 39 -2.46 13.46 -7.93
CA TYR A 39 -2.31 14.36 -6.81
C TYR A 39 -2.71 15.76 -7.21
N GLU A 40 -3.79 16.27 -6.62
CA GLU A 40 -4.31 17.60 -6.89
C GLU A 40 -3.93 18.55 -5.76
N TYR A 41 -3.40 19.72 -6.10
CA TYR A 41 -3.03 20.73 -5.12
C TYR A 41 -3.31 22.14 -5.61
N PHE A 42 -3.84 22.97 -4.70
CA PHE A 42 -4.02 24.40 -4.92
C PHE A 42 -3.00 25.18 -4.10
N ASP A 43 -2.17 25.96 -4.78
CA ASP A 43 -1.27 26.90 -4.12
C ASP A 43 -2.03 28.03 -3.42
N ALA A 44 -1.36 28.74 -2.51
CA ALA A 44 -1.88 29.95 -1.87
C ALA A 44 -2.32 31.04 -2.87
N ASN A 45 -1.80 31.00 -4.10
CA ASN A 45 -2.19 31.89 -5.19
C ASN A 45 -3.36 31.34 -6.04
N THR A 46 -4.06 30.29 -5.57
CA THR A 46 -5.15 29.59 -6.26
C THR A 46 -4.75 28.94 -7.59
N CYS A 47 -3.46 28.72 -7.82
CA CYS A 47 -2.97 27.95 -8.96
C CYS A 47 -3.25 26.47 -8.70
N TYR A 48 -3.91 25.82 -9.66
CA TYR A 48 -4.16 24.39 -9.63
C TYR A 48 -2.98 23.65 -10.26
N ASN A 49 -2.45 22.68 -9.52
CA ASN A 49 -1.42 21.76 -9.96
C ASN A 49 -1.95 20.34 -9.83
N ILE A 50 -1.62 19.52 -10.82
CA ILE A 50 -1.94 18.10 -10.84
C ILE A 50 -0.68 17.32 -11.21
N ASP A 51 -0.40 16.27 -10.44
CA ASP A 51 0.68 15.31 -10.72
C ASP A 51 0.09 13.91 -10.88
N THR A 52 0.72 13.08 -11.72
CA THR A 52 0.25 11.71 -12.02
C THR A 52 1.22 10.67 -11.48
N MET A 53 0.68 9.65 -10.82
CA MET A 53 1.46 8.53 -10.28
C MET A 53 0.86 7.19 -10.73
N SER A 54 1.68 6.32 -11.30
CA SER A 54 1.31 4.95 -11.64
C SER A 54 1.69 4.00 -10.50
N LEU A 55 0.67 3.39 -9.90
CA LEU A 55 0.82 2.40 -8.83
C LEU A 55 0.62 1.00 -9.40
N THR A 56 1.64 0.15 -9.26
CA THR A 56 1.50 -1.28 -9.59
C THR A 56 1.28 -2.04 -8.29
N VAL A 57 0.11 -2.67 -8.16
CA VAL A 57 -0.23 -3.55 -7.05
C VAL A 57 0.03 -4.97 -7.51
N ASP A 58 1.06 -5.58 -6.93
CA ASP A 58 1.33 -7.00 -7.11
C ASP A 58 0.52 -7.79 -6.07
N ILE A 59 0.04 -8.98 -6.44
CA ILE A 59 -0.50 -9.88 -5.43
C ILE A 59 0.62 -10.23 -4.45
N PRO A 60 0.38 -10.24 -3.14
CA PRO A 60 1.40 -10.74 -2.23
C PRO A 60 1.73 -12.16 -2.67
N GLN A 61 2.96 -12.37 -3.17
CA GLN A 61 3.54 -13.69 -3.22
C GLN A 61 3.36 -14.24 -1.82
N ILE A 62 2.70 -15.40 -1.72
CA ILE A 62 2.56 -16.10 -0.46
C ILE A 62 3.99 -16.28 0.03
N SER A 63 4.42 -15.49 1.01
CA SER A 63 5.67 -15.71 1.71
C SER A 63 5.41 -16.93 2.57
N ASP A 64 5.54 -18.09 1.93
CA ASP A 64 5.65 -19.35 2.64
C ASP A 64 7.00 -19.28 3.35
N ALA A 65 6.97 -18.94 4.63
CA ALA A 65 8.16 -18.90 5.48
C ALA A 65 8.78 -20.30 5.71
N GLY A 66 8.36 -21.31 4.94
CA GLY A 66 8.57 -22.70 5.24
C GLY A 66 7.68 -23.14 6.38
N LEU A 67 7.55 -24.46 6.54
CA LEU A 67 7.01 -25.06 7.74
C LEU A 67 7.68 -24.48 8.98
N ASP A 68 6.88 -24.18 9.99
CA ASP A 68 7.38 -24.04 11.35
C ASP A 68 8.20 -25.29 11.65
N ILE A 69 9.53 -25.13 11.74
CA ILE A 69 10.35 -26.15 12.38
C ILE A 69 9.97 -26.14 13.86
N GLN A 70 8.89 -26.86 14.21
CA GLN A 70 8.79 -27.44 15.53
C GLN A 70 9.97 -28.39 15.66
N ALA A 71 11.02 -27.90 16.30
CA ALA A 71 11.97 -28.78 16.94
C ALA A 71 11.18 -29.58 17.98
N CYS A 72 10.75 -30.79 17.61
CA CYS A 72 10.58 -31.82 18.61
C CYS A 72 11.98 -32.07 19.17
N GLU A 73 12.27 -31.47 20.32
CA GLU A 73 13.37 -31.92 21.17
C GLU A 73 13.08 -33.40 21.46
N ASP A 74 13.79 -34.27 20.73
CA ASP A 74 13.75 -35.71 20.93
C ASP A 74 14.12 -36.01 22.39
N THR A 75 13.27 -36.81 23.02
CA THR A 75 13.46 -37.32 24.36
C THR A 75 14.74 -38.14 24.43
N GLY A 76 15.79 -37.62 25.08
CA GLY A 76 17.07 -38.33 25.21
C GLY A 76 17.92 -37.97 26.43
N LEU A 77 17.54 -38.52 27.59
CA LEU A 77 18.32 -38.85 28.81
C LEU A 77 19.60 -38.05 29.19
N ILE A 78 19.61 -37.51 30.43
CA ILE A 78 20.64 -37.67 31.50
C ILE A 78 20.01 -37.11 32.82
N SER A 79 20.14 -37.62 34.04
CA SER A 79 20.98 -38.62 34.72
C SER A 79 20.16 -39.27 35.84
#